data_AF-B6BGS0-F1
#
_entry.id   AF-B6BGS0-F1
#
_cell.length_a   1.000
_cell.length_b   1.000
_cell.length_c   1.000
_cell.angle_alpha   90.00
_cell.angle_beta   90.00
_cell.angle_gamma   90.00
#
_symmetry.space_group_name_H-M   'P 1'
#
loop_
_entity.id
_entity.type
_entity.pdbx_description
1 polymer ?
#
loop_
_entity_poly.entity_id
_entity_poly.type
_entity_poly.pdbx_seq_one_letter_code
_entity_poly.pdbx_strand_id
1 'polypeptide(L)'
;MSHLPNTLNSFWLWREVSSKLGVSNPAYKYWKDTPNIKLNNKYVFIQKNTLPSKHEYVENILTDLSGYLPIKYASDRLHVNEHIFSYEKMRLYKEFEYKFVEDVKFVNIKKFFTEFGIKVNKNSIVQLGKIKDLEFSANSTFYNLKNDYGIIVYE
;
A
#
# COMPACT_ATOMS: atom_id res chain seq x y z
N MET A 1 -10.05 6.61 -16.53
CA MET A 1 -9.46 5.43 -15.83
C MET A 1 -9.24 5.81 -14.38
N SER A 2 -9.58 4.94 -13.41
CA SER A 2 -9.38 5.22 -11.99
C SER A 2 -7.89 5.25 -11.64
N HIS A 3 -7.43 6.33 -11.01
CA HIS A 3 -6.04 6.50 -10.59
C HIS A 3 -5.79 5.78 -9.25
N LEU A 4 -5.94 4.46 -9.26
CA LEU A 4 -5.80 3.62 -8.07
C LEU A 4 -4.36 3.62 -7.54
N PRO A 5 -4.15 3.47 -6.22
CA PRO A 5 -2.81 3.36 -5.65
C PRO A 5 -2.05 2.17 -6.24
N ASN A 6 -1.00 2.46 -6.99
CA ASN A 6 -0.16 1.48 -7.68
C ASN A 6 1.34 1.69 -7.41
N THR A 7 1.66 2.41 -6.33
CA THR A 7 3.02 2.89 -6.02
C THR A 7 4.05 1.75 -5.95
N LEU A 8 3.66 0.56 -5.50
CA LEU A 8 4.59 -0.56 -5.31
C LEU A 8 4.65 -1.55 -6.48
N ASN A 9 3.94 -1.32 -7.60
CA ASN A 9 3.95 -2.24 -8.74
C ASN A 9 5.36 -2.46 -9.32
N SER A 10 6.17 -1.41 -9.31
CA SER A 10 7.53 -1.41 -9.87
C SER A 10 8.60 -1.45 -8.79
N PHE A 11 8.27 -1.90 -7.57
CA PHE A 11 9.22 -1.93 -6.46
C PHE A 11 9.23 -3.25 -5.68
N TRP A 12 10.39 -3.60 -5.14
CA TRP A 12 10.61 -4.66 -4.16
C TRP A 12 10.79 -4.08 -2.77
N LEU A 13 10.37 -4.81 -1.72
CA LEU A 13 10.65 -4.43 -0.34
C LEU A 13 12.14 -4.63 -0.04
N TRP A 14 12.84 -3.56 0.33
CA TRP A 14 14.29 -3.64 0.64
C TRP A 14 14.59 -4.64 1.75
N ARG A 15 13.72 -4.75 2.75
CA ARG A 15 13.92 -5.68 3.86
C ARG A 15 14.00 -7.13 3.40
N GLU A 16 13.08 -7.53 2.52
CA GLU A 16 13.09 -8.86 1.91
C GLU A 16 14.35 -9.06 1.07
N VAL A 17 14.68 -8.08 0.21
CA VAL A 17 15.89 -8.10 -0.61
C VAL A 17 17.15 -8.29 0.24
N SER A 18 17.28 -7.52 1.32
CA SER A 18 18.44 -7.60 2.22
C SER A 18 18.54 -8.94 2.93
N SER A 19 17.40 -9.52 3.32
CA SER A 19 17.28 -10.83 3.97
C SER A 19 17.73 -11.94 3.01
N LYS A 20 17.25 -11.93 1.76
CA LYS A 20 17.60 -12.93 0.75
C LYS A 20 19.05 -12.85 0.29
N LEU A 21 19.61 -11.64 0.22
CA LEU A 21 21.00 -11.42 -0.20
C LEU A 21 22.01 -11.54 0.95
N GLY A 22 21.55 -11.59 2.20
CA GLY A 22 22.44 -11.57 3.37
C GLY A 22 23.25 -10.27 3.50
N VAL A 23 22.72 -9.14 3.01
CA VAL A 23 23.40 -7.84 3.03
C VAL A 23 22.90 -6.97 4.18
N SER A 24 23.79 -6.17 4.76
CA SER A 24 23.43 -5.26 5.84
C SER A 24 22.61 -4.05 5.35
N ASN A 25 21.81 -3.48 6.23
CA ASN A 25 21.21 -2.17 5.99
C ASN A 25 22.26 -1.08 6.33
N PRO A 26 22.56 -0.09 5.46
CA PRO A 26 21.87 0.28 4.21
C PRO A 26 22.66 0.01 2.92
N ALA A 27 22.97 -1.25 2.60
CA ALA A 27 23.73 -1.63 1.40
C ALA A 27 23.16 -1.07 0.08
N TYR A 28 21.83 -0.94 -0.04
CA TYR A 28 21.17 -0.36 -1.21
C TYR A 28 21.64 1.07 -1.56
N LYS A 29 22.13 1.84 -0.58
CA LYS A 29 22.62 3.22 -0.82
C LYS A 29 23.86 3.27 -1.71
N TYR A 30 24.58 2.15 -1.82
CA TYR A 30 25.79 2.07 -2.65
C TYR A 30 25.48 1.61 -4.09
N TRP A 31 24.23 1.26 -4.40
CA TRP A 31 23.84 0.84 -5.73
C TRP A 31 23.36 2.07 -6.52
N LYS A 32 24.28 2.64 -7.32
CA LYS A 32 24.06 3.90 -8.04
C LYS A 32 22.89 3.84 -9.03
N ASP A 33 22.72 2.68 -9.67
CA ASP A 33 21.71 2.47 -10.71
C ASP A 33 20.42 1.85 -10.18
N THR A 34 20.23 1.79 -8.85
CA THR A 34 19.04 1.23 -8.19
C THR A 34 18.25 2.33 -7.47
N PRO A 35 17.28 2.98 -8.14
CA PRO A 35 16.41 3.93 -7.49
C PRO A 35 15.65 3.30 -6.32
N ASN A 36 15.44 4.09 -5.28
CA ASN A 36 14.70 3.67 -4.09
C ASN A 36 13.71 4.74 -3.66
N ILE A 37 12.62 4.29 -3.04
CA ILE A 37 11.61 5.14 -2.41
C ILE A 37 11.47 4.76 -0.95
N LYS A 38 11.10 5.74 -0.13
CA LYS A 38 10.82 5.54 1.29
C LYS A 38 9.38 5.93 1.59
N LEU A 39 8.58 4.97 2.04
CA LEU A 39 7.20 5.22 2.48
C LEU A 39 7.13 5.37 4.00
N ASN A 40 6.44 6.41 4.46
CA ASN A 40 6.26 6.75 5.89
C ASN A 40 7.56 6.82 6.70
N ASN A 41 8.67 7.23 6.07
CA ASN A 41 9.99 7.24 6.70
C ASN A 41 10.42 5.91 7.34
N LYS A 42 9.75 4.80 7.03
CA LYS A 42 9.97 3.48 7.65
C LYS A 42 10.29 2.41 6.63
N TYR A 43 9.49 2.32 5.57
CA TYR A 43 9.58 1.23 4.60
C TYR A 43 10.41 1.67 3.40
N VAL A 44 11.53 1.01 3.16
CA VAL A 44 12.39 1.25 2.00
C VAL A 44 12.01 0.26 0.91
N PHE A 45 11.87 0.76 -0.30
CA PHE A 45 11.61 -0.04 -1.48
C PHE A 45 12.61 0.31 -2.58
N ILE A 46 13.01 -0.68 -3.35
CA ILE A 46 13.95 -0.54 -4.46
C ILE A 46 13.25 -0.88 -5.77
N GLN A 47 13.62 -0.22 -6.86
CA GLN A 47 12.96 -0.42 -8.14
C GLN A 47 13.28 -1.82 -8.73
N LYS A 48 12.27 -2.48 -9.29
CA LYS A 48 12.43 -3.79 -9.96
C LYS A 48 13.34 -3.68 -11.17
N ASN A 49 14.03 -4.76 -11.53
CA ASN A 49 14.94 -4.83 -12.69
C ASN A 49 16.09 -3.80 -12.65
N THR A 50 16.43 -3.30 -11.48
CA THR A 50 17.54 -2.35 -11.30
C THR A 50 18.54 -2.84 -10.26
N LEU A 51 18.41 -4.08 -9.79
CA LEU A 51 19.42 -4.70 -8.94
C LEU A 51 20.75 -4.83 -9.70
N PRO A 52 21.90 -4.77 -9.00
CA PRO A 52 23.19 -5.10 -9.63
C PRO A 52 23.15 -6.50 -10.23
N SER A 53 23.77 -6.73 -11.39
CA SER A 53 23.68 -8.01 -12.13
C SER A 53 24.06 -9.25 -11.31
N LYS A 54 24.98 -9.09 -10.35
CA LYS A 54 25.34 -10.16 -9.40
C LYS A 54 24.17 -10.65 -8.52
N HIS A 55 23.10 -9.86 -8.39
CA HIS A 55 21.96 -10.05 -7.49
C HIS A 55 20.64 -10.25 -8.24
N GLU A 56 20.60 -10.18 -9.57
CA GLU A 56 19.36 -10.36 -10.35
C GLU A 56 18.65 -11.69 -10.07
N TYR A 57 19.41 -12.72 -9.71
CA TYR A 57 18.86 -14.05 -9.38
C TYR A 57 17.83 -14.03 -8.25
N VAL A 58 17.86 -13.04 -7.34
CA VAL A 58 16.85 -12.96 -6.28
C VAL A 58 15.52 -12.40 -6.76
N GLU A 59 15.46 -11.66 -7.87
CA GLU A 59 14.20 -10.99 -8.29
C GLU A 59 13.05 -11.99 -8.50
N ASN A 60 13.37 -13.19 -8.98
CA ASN A 60 12.38 -14.25 -9.23
C ASN A 60 11.77 -14.85 -7.95
N ILE A 61 12.39 -14.65 -6.79
CA ILE A 61 11.91 -15.17 -5.50
C ILE A 61 11.35 -14.09 -4.59
N LEU A 62 11.40 -12.81 -5.01
CA LEU A 62 10.86 -11.70 -4.23
C LEU A 62 9.33 -11.65 -4.35
N THR A 63 8.71 -11.16 -3.29
CA THR A 63 7.26 -11.12 -3.22
C THR A 63 6.69 -9.96 -4.02
N ASP A 64 5.79 -10.25 -4.96
CA ASP A 64 5.08 -9.19 -5.68
C ASP A 64 4.09 -8.44 -4.76
N LEU A 65 4.30 -7.12 -4.70
CA LEU A 65 3.53 -6.16 -3.91
C LEU A 65 2.65 -5.26 -4.78
N SER A 66 2.40 -5.66 -6.03
CA SER A 66 1.51 -4.92 -6.93
C SER A 66 0.11 -4.77 -6.34
N GLY A 67 -0.35 -3.52 -6.18
CA GLY A 67 -1.63 -3.18 -5.54
C GLY A 67 -1.65 -3.24 -4.01
N TYR A 68 -0.58 -3.69 -3.37
CA TYR A 68 -0.44 -3.70 -1.92
C TYR A 68 0.24 -2.42 -1.41
N LEU A 69 -0.07 -2.04 -0.17
CA LEU A 69 0.60 -0.97 0.57
C LEU A 69 0.85 -1.42 2.01
N PRO A 70 1.93 -0.97 2.68
CA PRO A 70 2.11 -1.18 4.12
C PRO A 70 0.93 -0.59 4.89
N ILE A 71 0.44 -1.28 5.92
CA ILE A 71 -0.80 -0.88 6.62
C ILE A 71 -0.78 0.56 7.13
N LYS A 72 0.36 1.02 7.65
CA LYS A 72 0.54 2.41 8.14
C LYS A 72 0.47 3.42 6.99
N TYR A 73 1.07 3.11 5.84
CA TYR A 73 1.02 3.98 4.67
C TYR A 73 -0.39 4.03 4.08
N ALA A 74 -1.07 2.88 4.04
CA ALA A 74 -2.46 2.81 3.61
C ALA A 74 -3.40 3.59 4.53
N SER A 75 -3.22 3.50 5.86
CA SER A 75 -4.05 4.22 6.82
C SER A 75 -3.90 5.74 6.68
N ASP A 76 -2.67 6.22 6.51
CA ASP A 76 -2.40 7.64 6.34
C ASP A 76 -2.98 8.15 5.01
N ARG A 77 -2.89 7.35 3.93
CA ARG A 77 -3.48 7.69 2.62
C ARG A 77 -5.00 7.73 2.61
N LEU A 78 -5.65 6.90 3.43
CA LEU A 78 -7.10 6.79 3.53
C LEU A 78 -7.68 7.62 4.69
N HIS A 79 -6.86 8.44 5.35
CA HIS A 79 -7.24 9.27 6.50
C HIS A 79 -8.01 8.49 7.57
N VAL A 80 -7.53 7.29 7.87
CA VAL A 80 -8.20 6.34 8.77
C VAL A 80 -7.24 5.80 9.82
N ASN A 81 -7.80 5.32 10.93
CA ASN A 81 -6.99 4.68 11.95
C ASN A 81 -6.44 3.32 11.46
N GLU A 82 -5.13 3.09 11.66
CA GLU A 82 -4.43 1.85 11.34
C GLU A 82 -5.09 0.60 11.96
N HIS A 83 -5.82 0.74 13.06
CA HIS A 83 -6.58 -0.35 13.68
C HIS A 83 -7.55 -1.06 12.74
N ILE A 84 -8.05 -0.39 11.69
CA ILE A 84 -8.86 -1.06 10.65
C ILE A 84 -8.08 -2.19 9.97
N PHE A 85 -6.77 -2.03 9.82
CA PHE A 85 -5.90 -3.00 9.16
C PHE A 85 -5.15 -3.92 10.12
N SER A 86 -5.02 -3.56 11.40
CA SER A 86 -4.27 -4.35 12.38
C SER A 86 -5.16 -5.22 13.27
N TYR A 87 -6.42 -4.84 13.50
CA TYR A 87 -7.27 -5.52 14.49
C TYR A 87 -8.39 -6.34 13.85
N GLU A 88 -8.31 -7.67 14.01
CA GLU A 88 -9.23 -8.64 13.39
C GLU A 88 -10.69 -8.51 13.82
N LYS A 89 -10.95 -7.89 14.98
CA LYS A 89 -12.33 -7.64 15.45
C LYS A 89 -12.98 -6.46 14.75
N MET A 90 -12.24 -5.66 13.98
CA MET A 90 -12.84 -4.61 13.16
C MET A 90 -13.68 -5.23 12.06
N ARG A 91 -14.90 -4.74 11.88
CA ARG A 91 -15.86 -5.32 10.91
C ARG A 91 -15.34 -5.28 9.47
N LEU A 92 -14.66 -4.20 9.10
CA LEU A 92 -14.11 -4.01 7.75
C LEU A 92 -12.81 -4.79 7.51
N TYR A 93 -12.14 -5.29 8.56
CA TYR A 93 -10.88 -6.02 8.46
C TYR A 93 -10.99 -7.19 7.48
N LYS A 94 -12.08 -7.95 7.55
CA LYS A 94 -12.32 -9.15 6.74
C LYS A 94 -12.56 -8.85 5.25
N GLU A 95 -12.86 -7.61 4.90
CA GLU A 95 -13.07 -7.20 3.51
C GLU A 95 -11.74 -6.85 2.83
N PHE A 96 -10.63 -6.78 3.57
CA PHE A 96 -9.31 -6.54 3.02
C PHE A 96 -8.53 -7.83 2.85
N GLU A 97 -7.79 -7.91 1.75
CA GLU A 97 -6.77 -8.93 1.56
C GLU A 97 -5.44 -8.45 2.15
N TYR A 98 -4.83 -9.29 2.99
CA TYR A 98 -3.55 -9.00 3.61
C TYR A 98 -2.46 -9.95 3.13
N LYS A 99 -1.22 -9.46 3.19
CA LYS A 99 -0.02 -10.24 2.92
C LYS A 99 1.06 -9.83 3.91
N PHE A 100 1.85 -10.79 4.37
CA PHE A 100 3.02 -10.52 5.19
C PHE A 100 4.28 -10.81 4.38
N VAL A 101 5.22 -9.87 4.40
CA VAL A 101 6.54 -10.04 3.79
C VAL A 101 7.56 -9.65 4.85
N GLU A 102 8.41 -10.61 5.22
CA GLU A 102 9.23 -10.52 6.43
C GLU A 102 8.33 -10.23 7.66
N ASP A 103 8.53 -9.12 8.36
CA ASP A 103 7.73 -8.66 9.50
C ASP A 103 6.79 -7.50 9.16
N VAL A 104 6.60 -7.20 7.87
CA VAL A 104 5.77 -6.08 7.42
C VAL A 104 4.42 -6.60 6.93
N LYS A 105 3.34 -6.07 7.52
CA LYS A 105 1.97 -6.32 7.08
C LYS A 105 1.60 -5.37 5.95
N PHE A 106 1.10 -5.94 4.86
CA PHE A 106 0.58 -5.24 3.70
C PHE A 106 -0.91 -5.49 3.52
N VAL A 107 -1.59 -4.50 2.93
CA VAL A 107 -3.01 -4.56 2.59
C VAL A 107 -3.22 -4.26 1.10
N ASN A 108 -4.06 -5.04 0.42
CA ASN A 108 -4.34 -4.89 -1.00
C ASN A 108 -5.41 -3.81 -1.26
N ILE A 109 -4.95 -2.56 -1.32
CA ILE A 109 -5.85 -1.42 -1.55
C ILE A 109 -6.41 -1.43 -2.96
N LYS A 110 -5.62 -1.83 -3.96
CA LYS A 110 -6.10 -1.85 -5.35
C LYS A 110 -7.28 -2.82 -5.51
N LYS A 111 -7.16 -4.03 -4.95
CA LYS A 111 -8.24 -5.03 -5.01
C LYS A 111 -9.48 -4.52 -4.29
N PHE A 112 -9.34 -3.99 -3.08
CA PHE A 112 -10.45 -3.42 -2.33
C PHE A 112 -11.20 -2.33 -3.12
N PHE A 113 -10.49 -1.36 -3.69
CA PHE A 113 -11.13 -0.31 -4.49
C PHE A 113 -11.82 -0.87 -5.74
N THR A 114 -11.24 -1.90 -6.37
CA THR A 114 -11.81 -2.53 -7.56
C THR A 114 -13.08 -3.31 -7.22
N GLU A 115 -13.07 -4.08 -6.14
CA GLU A 115 -14.22 -4.90 -5.70
C GLU A 115 -15.42 -4.05 -5.28
N PHE A 116 -15.17 -2.92 -4.62
CA PHE A 116 -16.21 -1.98 -4.23
C PHE A 116 -16.53 -0.94 -5.32
N GLY A 117 -15.95 -1.05 -6.52
CA GLY A 117 -16.24 -0.16 -7.65
C GLY A 117 -15.84 1.30 -7.42
N ILE A 118 -14.89 1.55 -6.53
CA ILE A 118 -14.47 2.89 -6.09
C ILE A 118 -13.60 3.52 -7.17
N LYS A 119 -14.07 4.64 -7.73
CA LYS A 119 -13.32 5.42 -8.70
C LYS A 119 -12.66 6.60 -8.01
N VAL A 120 -11.36 6.75 -8.26
CA VAL A 120 -10.52 7.81 -7.71
C VAL A 120 -9.90 8.57 -8.87
N ASN A 121 -10.02 9.90 -8.87
CA ASN A 121 -9.37 10.75 -9.86
C ASN A 121 -7.93 11.05 -9.44
N LYS A 122 -7.13 11.56 -10.38
CA LYS A 122 -5.76 11.97 -10.07
C LYS A 122 -5.81 13.13 -9.06
N ASN A 123 -5.01 13.05 -7.99
CA ASN A 123 -4.93 14.02 -6.89
C ASN A 123 -6.14 14.08 -5.94
N SER A 124 -7.14 13.21 -6.09
CA SER A 124 -8.25 13.14 -5.13
C SER A 124 -7.77 12.78 -3.74
N ILE A 125 -8.42 13.37 -2.74
CA ILE A 125 -8.28 12.97 -1.34
C ILE A 125 -9.31 11.87 -1.07
N VAL A 126 -8.89 10.81 -0.40
CA VAL A 126 -9.77 9.69 -0.05
C VAL A 126 -9.84 9.56 1.47
N GLN A 127 -11.05 9.45 1.99
CA GLN A 127 -11.32 9.21 3.40
C GLN A 127 -12.16 7.95 3.57
N LEU A 128 -11.66 7.02 4.38
CA LEU A 128 -12.37 5.83 4.82
C LEU A 128 -12.79 6.01 6.28
N GLY A 129 -14.06 5.79 6.59
CA GLY A 129 -14.56 5.98 7.95
C GLY A 129 -15.91 5.34 8.17
N LYS A 130 -16.43 5.46 9.40
CA LYS A 130 -17.84 5.17 9.66
C LYS A 130 -18.67 6.28 9.05
N ILE A 131 -19.83 5.97 8.47
CA ILE A 131 -20.68 6.93 7.75
C ILE A 131 -21.00 8.16 8.61
N LYS A 132 -21.22 7.98 9.91
CA LYS A 132 -21.49 9.06 10.87
C LYS A 132 -20.32 10.03 11.11
N ASP A 133 -19.10 9.59 10.82
CA ASP A 133 -17.86 10.34 11.07
C ASP A 133 -17.27 10.90 9.75
N LEU A 134 -17.98 10.71 8.63
CA LEU A 134 -17.56 11.18 7.31
C LEU A 134 -18.14 12.58 7.03
N GLU A 135 -17.28 13.46 6.51
CA GLU A 135 -17.67 14.81 6.13
C GLU A 135 -18.04 14.87 4.64
N PHE A 136 -19.29 15.22 4.35
CA PHE A 136 -19.76 15.35 2.98
C PHE A 136 -19.50 16.78 2.48
N SER A 137 -18.92 16.89 1.29
CA SER A 137 -18.80 18.17 0.57
C SER A 137 -19.51 18.09 -0.77
N ALA A 138 -19.87 19.25 -1.33
CA ALA A 138 -20.57 19.32 -2.62
C ALA A 138 -19.76 18.70 -3.78
N ASN A 139 -18.42 18.68 -3.66
CA ASN A 139 -17.49 18.13 -4.65
C ASN A 139 -16.89 16.81 -4.13
N SER A 140 -17.75 15.89 -3.72
CA SER A 140 -17.31 14.58 -3.23
C SER A 140 -18.22 13.46 -3.72
N THR A 141 -17.61 12.31 -3.98
CA THR A 141 -18.33 11.08 -4.32
C THR A 141 -18.32 10.14 -3.11
N PHE A 142 -19.51 9.79 -2.64
CA PHE A 142 -19.69 8.83 -1.56
C PHE A 142 -19.88 7.41 -2.09
N TYR A 143 -19.18 6.46 -1.48
CA TYR A 143 -19.29 5.03 -1.73
C TYR A 143 -19.73 4.34 -0.43
N ASN A 144 -20.93 3.77 -0.45
CA ASN A 144 -21.44 3.02 0.69
C ASN A 144 -20.73 1.67 0.80
N LEU A 145 -20.18 1.36 1.97
CA LEU A 145 -19.57 0.06 2.26
C LEU A 145 -20.46 -0.72 3.25
N LYS A 146 -20.08 -1.96 3.55
CA LYS A 146 -20.77 -2.76 4.57
C LYS A 146 -20.52 -2.20 5.98
N ASN A 147 -21.36 -2.59 6.92
CA ASN A 147 -21.14 -2.43 8.36
C ASN A 147 -21.03 -0.97 8.86
N ASP A 148 -21.81 -0.06 8.27
CA ASP A 148 -21.82 1.38 8.57
C ASP A 148 -20.51 2.11 8.22
N TYR A 149 -19.71 1.54 7.32
CA TYR A 149 -18.52 2.19 6.75
C TYR A 149 -18.84 2.81 5.40
N GLY A 150 -18.08 3.82 5.03
CA GLY A 150 -18.14 4.44 3.72
C GLY A 150 -16.79 4.99 3.31
N ILE A 151 -16.65 5.25 2.01
CA ILE A 151 -15.54 6.00 1.46
C ILE A 151 -16.06 7.28 0.83
N ILE A 152 -15.38 8.38 1.12
CA ILE A 152 -15.55 9.63 0.37
C ILE A 152 -14.31 9.87 -0.46
N VAL A 153 -14.52 10.19 -1.73
CA VAL A 153 -13.50 10.67 -2.65
C VAL A 153 -13.79 12.14 -2.91
N TYR A 154 -12.93 13.01 -2.43
CA TYR A 154 -12.98 14.45 -2.68
C TYR A 154 -12.26 14.77 -3.99
N GLU A 155 -12.90 15.56 -4.85
CA GLU A 155 -12.34 16.00 -6.13
C GLU A 155 -11.34 17.14 -6.00
#